data_AF-A0A7X7PZD1-F1
#
_entry.id   AF-A0A7X7PZD1-F1
#
_cell.length_a   1.000
_cell.length_b   1.000
_cell.length_c   1.000
_cell.angle_alpha   90.00
_cell.angle_beta   90.00
_cell.angle_gamma   90.00
#
_symmetry.space_group_name_H-M   'P 1'
#
loop_
_entity.id
_entity.type
_entity.pdbx_description
1 polymer ?
#
loop_
_entity_poly.entity_id
_entity_poly.type
_entity_poly.pdbx_seq_one_letter_code
_entity_poly.pdbx_strand_id
1 'polypeptide(L)'
;MVRRGRIDPQVVQRALAGVVSAALHLSLLAIAVLSGDRHDGAHSGDTSVTKLVFMEAPVADEREGIELPPLEPAAPALTVPEPRARIEPPASPPTQTLTVELDTAQRLLTEQVPAPETTVSVPVPAPASFALTQPQRTALAQRLAKLAERSLKPSPSYVEWEQDGTRYSAVLILERANEGTALDRVVAKVSASDRGREFTTRLFLKRLPFSQFTHMVDRWDPMVQFHDDEIVGRVHSNTAFNLAYDSRTAPRFLGKVTTAARTFHTESSGRRRDSDIFRGGLQTRAGRIQLPNALQPFEWAPVDENARIHELAEDTSIRFARDGSYTLGARRGSDAEQITEPTEEPVYFIAKPGVTLYVQGVVRGKVLVYSPQRIVVEGSLTYATDPRTYPDSEDYLGLVCDKYIEIAPHSVTGPGDLAIEAAIFAGRRFVVTNINHRRTGTLSIFGSLSAGSMSASEPRYATRLEYDRRFEERRPPGFPSTNRFEVAAWDGDWTEVSPRLVHDDY
;
A
#
# COMPACT_ATOMS: atom_id res chain seq x y z
N MET A 1 -1.17 -89.97 14.69
CA MET A 1 -0.68 -89.03 13.65
C MET A 1 -1.40 -87.71 13.85
N VAL A 2 -0.78 -86.74 14.54
CA VAL A 2 -1.40 -85.45 14.90
C VAL A 2 -0.82 -84.36 14.00
N ARG A 3 -1.64 -83.74 13.15
CA ARG A 3 -1.25 -82.59 12.32
C ARG A 3 -1.51 -81.30 13.11
N ARG A 4 -0.43 -80.61 13.51
CA ARG A 4 -0.46 -79.24 14.05
C ARG A 4 -0.90 -78.27 12.95
N GLY A 5 -2.00 -77.53 13.18
CA GLY A 5 -2.37 -76.38 12.36
C GLY A 5 -1.44 -75.21 12.63
N ARG A 6 -0.77 -74.69 11.58
CA ARG A 6 -0.03 -73.43 11.64
C ARG A 6 -1.03 -72.28 11.57
N ILE A 7 -0.95 -71.37 12.53
CA ILE A 7 -1.72 -70.11 12.54
C ILE A 7 -1.11 -69.20 11.46
N ASP A 8 -1.99 -68.58 10.67
CA ASP A 8 -1.62 -67.69 9.56
C ASP A 8 -0.91 -66.43 10.11
N PRO A 9 0.33 -66.13 9.65
CA PRO A 9 1.09 -64.97 10.11
C PRO A 9 0.40 -63.62 9.84
N GLN A 10 -0.52 -63.53 8.86
CA GLN A 10 -1.28 -62.31 8.62
C GLN A 10 -2.33 -62.03 9.71
N VAL A 11 -2.90 -63.08 10.31
CA VAL A 11 -3.84 -62.96 11.42
C VAL A 11 -3.11 -62.50 12.69
N VAL A 12 -1.90 -63.02 12.91
CA VAL A 12 -1.03 -62.60 14.02
C VAL A 12 -0.60 -61.13 13.86
N GLN A 13 -0.25 -60.69 12.65
CA GLN A 13 0.10 -59.29 12.40
C GLN A 13 -1.07 -58.32 12.59
N ARG A 14 -2.28 -58.68 12.16
CA ARG A 14 -3.48 -57.85 12.38
C ARG A 14 -3.87 -57.77 13.85
N ALA A 15 -3.75 -58.88 14.59
CA ALA A 15 -3.96 -58.89 16.03
C ALA A 15 -2.93 -58.00 16.77
N LEU A 16 -1.65 -58.09 16.39
CA LEU A 16 -0.59 -57.23 16.93
C LEU A 16 -0.82 -55.75 16.61
N ALA A 17 -1.22 -55.41 15.38
CA ALA A 17 -1.54 -54.03 15.02
C ALA A 17 -2.73 -53.48 15.81
N GLY A 18 -3.75 -54.30 16.05
CA GLY A 18 -4.90 -53.94 16.89
C GLY A 18 -4.51 -53.68 18.34
N VAL A 19 -3.64 -54.51 18.92
CA VAL A 19 -3.15 -54.35 20.29
C VAL A 19 -2.30 -53.09 20.44
N VAL A 20 -1.41 -52.81 19.48
CA VAL A 20 -0.58 -51.59 19.49
C VAL A 20 -1.43 -50.33 19.35
N SER A 21 -2.44 -50.35 18.47
CA SER A 21 -3.38 -49.23 18.32
C SER A 21 -4.18 -48.99 19.60
N ALA A 22 -4.69 -50.05 20.23
CA ALA A 22 -5.44 -49.93 21.49
C ALA A 22 -4.57 -49.39 22.63
N ALA A 23 -3.31 -49.85 22.72
CA ALA A 23 -2.36 -49.34 23.70
C ALA A 23 -2.07 -47.85 23.50
N LEU A 24 -1.87 -47.40 22.25
CA LEU A 24 -1.64 -45.99 21.93
C LEU A 24 -2.81 -45.09 22.35
N HIS A 25 -4.04 -45.53 22.08
CA HIS A 25 -5.24 -44.76 22.43
C HIS A 25 -5.48 -44.72 23.94
N LEU A 26 -5.21 -45.82 24.65
CA LEU A 26 -5.28 -45.86 26.12
C LEU A 26 -4.21 -44.95 26.77
N SER A 27 -3.00 -44.90 26.21
CA SER A 27 -1.96 -43.98 26.68
C SER A 27 -2.33 -42.52 26.46
N LEU A 28 -2.90 -42.16 25.31
CA LEU A 28 -3.39 -40.81 25.02
C LEU A 28 -4.55 -40.41 25.96
N LEU A 29 -5.48 -41.33 26.23
CA LEU A 29 -6.57 -41.10 27.18
C LEU A 29 -6.05 -40.90 28.61
N ALA A 30 -5.08 -41.70 29.05
CA ALA A 30 -4.48 -41.57 30.37
C ALA A 30 -3.75 -40.21 30.54
N ILE A 31 -3.04 -39.75 29.50
CA ILE A 31 -2.39 -38.43 29.49
C ILE A 31 -3.43 -37.30 29.58
N ALA A 32 -4.56 -37.42 28.87
CA ALA A 32 -5.62 -36.42 28.91
C ALA A 32 -6.31 -36.35 30.28
N VAL A 33 -6.53 -37.50 30.94
CA VAL A 33 -7.13 -37.58 32.28
C VAL A 33 -6.16 -37.06 33.36
N LEU A 34 -4.87 -37.39 33.27
CA LEU A 34 -3.87 -36.98 34.26
C LEU A 34 -3.45 -35.50 34.14
N SER A 35 -3.68 -34.87 32.98
CA SER A 35 -3.34 -33.45 32.75
C SER A 35 -4.53 -32.49 32.96
N GLY A 36 -5.70 -33.02 33.31
CA GLY A 36 -6.99 -32.32 33.26
C GLY A 36 -7.42 -31.58 34.53
N ASP A 37 -6.50 -31.19 35.42
CA ASP A 37 -6.85 -30.50 36.67
C ASP A 37 -6.16 -29.13 36.76
N ARG A 38 -6.72 -28.19 35.99
CA ARG A 38 -6.74 -26.74 36.17
C ARG A 38 -7.33 -26.17 34.90
N HIS A 39 -8.52 -25.58 34.99
CA HIS A 39 -9.01 -24.37 34.32
C HIS A 39 -10.53 -24.31 34.56
N ASP A 40 -10.90 -23.54 35.60
CA ASP A 40 -12.26 -23.14 35.90
C ASP A 40 -12.86 -22.28 34.78
N GLY A 41 -14.19 -22.40 34.58
CA GLY A 41 -15.02 -21.26 34.17
C GLY A 41 -15.72 -21.30 32.81
N ALA A 42 -16.72 -22.18 32.69
CA ALA A 42 -18.00 -22.02 31.98
C ALA A 42 -18.12 -21.07 30.77
N HIS A 43 -18.26 -21.66 29.57
CA HIS A 43 -19.20 -21.18 28.56
C HIS A 43 -19.97 -22.37 27.97
N SER A 44 -21.29 -22.39 28.22
CA SER A 44 -22.25 -23.23 27.51
C SER A 44 -22.59 -22.58 26.17
N GLY A 45 -22.53 -23.35 25.09
CA GLY A 45 -23.02 -22.94 23.77
C GLY A 45 -22.39 -23.80 22.68
N ASP A 46 -23.12 -24.83 22.27
CA ASP A 46 -22.76 -25.79 21.23
C ASP A 46 -22.26 -25.14 19.95
N THR A 47 -21.03 -25.47 19.54
CA THR A 47 -20.64 -25.77 18.15
C THR A 47 -19.19 -26.21 18.12
N SER A 48 -18.95 -27.38 17.54
CA SER A 48 -17.66 -28.06 17.49
C SER A 48 -16.72 -27.39 16.48
N VAL A 49 -15.63 -26.80 16.97
CA VAL A 49 -14.53 -26.30 16.13
C VAL A 49 -13.20 -26.87 16.63
N THR A 50 -12.52 -27.56 15.74
CA THR A 50 -11.13 -28.04 15.85
C THR A 50 -10.22 -26.89 16.29
N LYS A 51 -9.73 -26.97 17.53
CA LYS A 51 -8.79 -26.01 18.12
C LYS A 51 -7.37 -26.40 17.68
N LEU A 52 -6.83 -25.70 16.68
CA LEU A 52 -5.42 -25.79 16.29
C LEU A 52 -4.55 -25.29 17.46
N VAL A 53 -3.67 -26.17 17.91
CA VAL A 53 -2.69 -25.91 18.97
C VAL A 53 -1.57 -25.03 18.39
N PHE A 54 -1.34 -23.88 19.02
CA PHE A 54 -0.15 -23.05 18.83
C PHE A 54 1.08 -23.82 19.34
N MET A 55 2.05 -24.09 18.47
CA MET A 55 3.43 -24.36 18.88
C MET A 55 4.24 -23.08 18.66
N GLU A 56 4.57 -22.42 19.76
CA GLU A 56 5.53 -21.32 19.81
C GLU A 56 6.94 -21.94 19.85
N ALA A 57 7.77 -21.67 18.85
CA ALA A 57 9.15 -22.13 18.82
C ALA A 57 10.08 -21.06 19.43
N PRO A 58 10.98 -21.43 20.35
CA PRO A 58 11.89 -20.50 20.98
C PRO A 58 13.03 -20.07 20.04
N VAL A 59 13.43 -18.81 20.22
CA VAL A 59 14.68 -18.14 19.82
C VAL A 59 15.77 -19.08 19.28
N ALA A 60 16.18 -18.88 18.03
CA ALA A 60 17.35 -19.53 17.45
C ALA A 60 18.42 -18.49 17.10
N ASP A 61 19.57 -18.69 17.75
CA ASP A 61 20.82 -17.96 17.71
C ASP A 61 21.42 -17.73 16.33
N GLU A 62 22.20 -16.65 16.26
CA GLU A 62 23.18 -16.31 15.24
C GLU A 62 24.15 -17.47 14.96
N ARG A 63 24.25 -17.88 13.69
CA ARG A 63 25.45 -18.55 13.17
C ARG A 63 25.80 -18.00 11.79
N GLU A 64 27.03 -17.51 11.67
CA GLU A 64 27.66 -17.06 10.43
C GLU A 64 27.76 -18.24 9.43
N GLY A 65 27.15 -18.06 8.25
CA GLY A 65 27.28 -18.97 7.12
C GLY A 65 28.27 -18.41 6.10
N ILE A 66 29.27 -19.22 5.76
CA ILE A 66 30.37 -18.94 4.82
C ILE A 66 29.83 -18.64 3.41
N GLU A 67 30.19 -17.50 2.84
CA GLU A 67 29.93 -17.13 1.44
C GLU A 67 30.84 -17.93 0.49
N LEU A 68 30.25 -18.57 -0.52
CA LEU A 68 30.96 -19.08 -1.70
C LEU A 68 30.83 -18.06 -2.85
N PRO A 69 31.90 -17.81 -3.63
CA PRO A 69 31.87 -16.80 -4.68
C PRO A 69 31.00 -17.22 -5.89
N PRO A 70 30.42 -16.26 -6.64
CA PRO A 70 29.53 -16.54 -7.76
C PRO A 70 30.25 -17.14 -8.96
N LEU A 71 29.63 -18.12 -9.61
CA LEU A 71 30.04 -18.64 -10.92
C LEU A 71 29.55 -17.68 -12.03
N GLU A 72 30.49 -17.22 -12.88
CA GLU A 72 30.18 -16.36 -14.02
C GLU A 72 29.37 -17.10 -15.12
N PRO A 73 28.43 -16.43 -15.82
CA PRO A 73 27.67 -17.07 -16.89
C PRO A 73 28.45 -17.11 -18.21
N ALA A 74 28.56 -18.30 -18.79
CA ALA A 74 29.00 -18.51 -20.17
C ALA A 74 28.00 -17.89 -21.17
N ALA A 75 28.52 -17.12 -22.12
CA ALA A 75 27.75 -16.56 -23.24
C ALA A 75 27.30 -17.65 -24.22
N PRO A 76 26.07 -17.57 -24.78
CA PRO A 76 25.75 -18.25 -26.01
C PRO A 76 25.86 -17.27 -27.19
N ALA A 77 26.80 -17.55 -28.09
CA ALA A 77 26.67 -17.16 -29.49
C ALA A 77 25.64 -18.08 -30.16
N LEU A 78 24.70 -17.53 -30.91
CA LEU A 78 24.16 -18.09 -32.16
C LEU A 78 23.29 -17.04 -32.87
N THR A 79 23.62 -16.85 -34.13
CA THR A 79 23.11 -15.90 -35.13
C THR A 79 21.85 -16.43 -35.86
N VAL A 80 21.24 -15.52 -36.66
CA VAL A 80 20.34 -15.72 -37.85
C VAL A 80 18.82 -15.48 -37.61
N PRO A 81 18.03 -14.88 -38.55
CA PRO A 81 18.20 -13.67 -39.39
C PRO A 81 17.03 -12.64 -39.26
N GLU A 82 17.21 -11.40 -39.73
CA GLU A 82 16.15 -10.39 -39.83
C GLU A 82 15.14 -10.65 -40.97
N PRO A 83 13.84 -10.34 -40.78
CA PRO A 83 12.95 -9.93 -41.85
C PRO A 83 12.70 -8.41 -41.85
N ARG A 84 12.91 -7.82 -43.02
CA ARG A 84 12.65 -6.41 -43.36
C ARG A 84 11.17 -6.04 -43.20
N ALA A 85 10.88 -4.95 -42.49
CA ALA A 85 9.75 -4.07 -42.76
C ALA A 85 10.06 -2.64 -42.28
N ARG A 86 10.31 -1.77 -43.26
CA ARG A 86 10.52 -0.32 -43.10
C ARG A 86 9.14 0.34 -43.00
N ILE A 87 8.87 1.07 -41.92
CA ILE A 87 7.72 1.99 -41.83
C ILE A 87 8.30 3.39 -41.60
N GLU A 88 8.11 4.26 -42.59
CA GLU A 88 8.46 5.69 -42.56
C GLU A 88 7.42 6.49 -41.76
N PRO A 89 7.84 7.57 -41.05
CA PRO A 89 6.92 8.56 -40.48
C PRO A 89 6.51 9.63 -41.52
N PRO A 90 5.32 10.25 -41.37
CA PRO A 90 4.75 11.14 -42.39
C PRO A 90 5.42 12.51 -42.47
N ALA A 91 5.49 13.04 -43.71
CA ALA A 91 6.14 14.28 -44.11
C ALA A 91 5.25 15.53 -43.94
N SER A 92 5.90 16.66 -43.66
CA SER A 92 5.34 18.03 -43.72
C SER A 92 5.33 18.58 -45.16
N PRO A 93 4.38 19.48 -45.53
CA PRO A 93 4.24 20.00 -46.89
C PRO A 93 5.21 21.15 -47.26
N PRO A 94 5.38 21.46 -48.57
CA PRO A 94 6.60 22.07 -49.11
C PRO A 94 6.58 23.61 -49.26
N THR A 95 7.77 24.18 -49.15
CA THR A 95 8.14 25.56 -49.53
C THR A 95 8.30 25.67 -51.05
N GLN A 96 7.64 26.65 -51.68
CA GLN A 96 7.90 27.05 -53.06
C GLN A 96 8.94 28.17 -53.10
N THR A 97 9.97 27.98 -53.90
CA THR A 97 10.99 28.97 -54.26
C THR A 97 10.66 29.51 -55.65
N LEU A 98 10.60 30.84 -55.79
CA LEU A 98 10.59 31.52 -57.09
C LEU A 98 11.82 32.42 -57.17
N THR A 99 12.66 32.11 -58.15
CA THR A 99 13.87 32.82 -58.55
C THR A 99 13.51 33.96 -59.50
N VAL A 100 14.13 35.13 -59.35
CA VAL A 100 14.36 36.08 -60.45
C VAL A 100 15.79 36.63 -60.31
N GLU A 101 16.49 36.62 -61.43
CA GLU A 101 17.90 36.95 -61.65
C GLU A 101 18.01 38.25 -62.50
N LEU A 102 19.26 38.72 -62.64
CA LEU A 102 19.83 39.84 -63.44
C LEU A 102 19.79 41.25 -62.82
N ASP A 103 20.78 42.14 -63.00
CA ASP A 103 22.21 42.11 -63.35
C ASP A 103 22.68 43.60 -63.30
N THR A 104 23.97 43.80 -63.02
CA THR A 104 24.83 44.95 -63.35
C THR A 104 24.34 46.41 -63.25
N ALA A 105 25.00 47.19 -62.37
CA ALA A 105 25.76 48.40 -62.76
C ALA A 105 26.59 49.01 -61.60
N GLN A 106 27.89 49.25 -61.90
CA GLN A 106 28.76 50.34 -61.40
C GLN A 106 29.12 50.35 -59.90
N ARG A 107 30.32 49.90 -59.49
CA ARG A 107 31.62 50.61 -59.57
C ARG A 107 31.51 52.14 -59.36
N LEU A 108 31.81 52.61 -58.14
CA LEU A 108 32.78 53.68 -57.79
C LEU A 108 32.42 54.29 -56.42
N LEU A 109 33.29 54.10 -55.43
CA LEU A 109 33.84 55.11 -54.50
C LEU A 109 34.29 54.45 -53.20
N THR A 110 35.60 54.38 -53.08
CA THR A 110 36.34 54.08 -51.86
C THR A 110 36.19 55.28 -50.92
N GLU A 111 35.57 55.09 -49.75
CA GLU A 111 35.72 56.03 -48.65
C GLU A 111 36.05 55.21 -47.38
N GLN A 112 37.25 55.44 -46.86
CA GLN A 112 37.76 54.82 -45.64
C GLN A 112 36.97 55.37 -44.44
N VAL A 113 36.34 54.49 -43.68
CA VAL A 113 35.82 54.76 -42.33
C VAL A 113 36.66 53.94 -41.33
N PRO A 114 37.09 54.50 -40.18
CA PRO A 114 38.04 53.83 -39.29
C PRO A 114 37.40 52.62 -38.60
N ALA A 115 38.24 51.64 -38.29
CA ALA A 115 37.87 50.43 -37.57
C ALA A 115 37.16 50.73 -36.24
N PRO A 116 36.07 50.01 -35.89
CA PRO A 116 35.56 50.04 -34.53
C PRO A 116 36.56 49.31 -33.62
N GLU A 117 36.92 49.97 -32.53
CA GLU A 117 37.74 49.41 -31.46
C GLU A 117 37.13 48.10 -30.97
N THR A 118 37.94 47.04 -30.99
CA THR A 118 37.63 45.75 -30.39
C THR A 118 37.42 45.95 -28.90
N THR A 119 36.16 46.13 -28.49
CA THR A 119 35.78 46.07 -27.08
C THR A 119 35.91 44.62 -26.66
N VAL A 120 36.96 44.33 -25.88
CA VAL A 120 37.13 43.04 -25.21
C VAL A 120 35.97 42.92 -24.21
N SER A 121 34.93 42.17 -24.60
CA SER A 121 33.88 41.76 -23.68
C SER A 121 34.54 40.85 -22.64
N VAL A 122 34.76 41.38 -21.43
CA VAL A 122 35.06 40.55 -20.27
C VAL A 122 33.89 39.58 -20.12
N PRO A 123 34.11 38.25 -20.19
CA PRO A 123 33.03 37.31 -19.92
C PRO A 123 32.58 37.56 -18.48
N VAL A 124 31.36 38.09 -18.31
CA VAL A 124 30.69 38.08 -17.02
C VAL A 124 30.64 36.61 -16.61
N PRO A 125 31.25 36.20 -15.49
CA PRO A 125 31.16 34.82 -15.05
C PRO A 125 29.67 34.51 -14.88
N ALA A 126 29.19 33.51 -15.62
CA ALA A 126 27.85 32.99 -15.39
C ALA A 126 27.72 32.65 -13.90
N PRO A 127 26.62 33.03 -13.23
CA PRO A 127 26.41 32.64 -11.84
C PRO A 127 26.62 31.13 -11.74
N ALA A 128 27.44 30.67 -10.79
CA ALA A 128 27.69 29.25 -10.68
C ALA A 128 26.37 28.55 -10.35
N SER A 129 25.90 27.74 -11.29
CA SER A 129 24.73 26.89 -11.09
C SER A 129 25.19 25.62 -10.37
N PHE A 130 24.68 25.37 -9.16
CA PHE A 130 24.78 24.06 -8.54
C PHE A 130 23.78 23.11 -9.21
N ALA A 131 24.24 22.38 -10.22
CA ALA A 131 23.41 21.49 -11.02
C ALA A 131 23.66 20.02 -10.65
N LEU A 132 22.65 19.39 -10.05
CA LEU A 132 22.67 17.95 -9.79
C LEU A 132 22.25 17.16 -11.03
N THR A 133 22.97 16.07 -11.32
CA THR A 133 22.58 15.07 -12.33
C THR A 133 21.28 14.36 -11.91
N GLN A 134 20.53 13.76 -12.85
CA GLN A 134 19.29 13.05 -12.53
C GLN A 134 19.45 11.90 -11.51
N PRO A 135 20.54 11.11 -11.53
CA PRO A 135 20.81 10.13 -10.47
C PRO A 135 21.03 10.78 -9.10
N GLN A 136 21.79 11.89 -9.03
CA GLN A 136 22.01 12.63 -7.78
C GLN A 136 20.72 13.24 -7.24
N ARG A 137 19.88 13.81 -8.12
CA ARG A 137 18.54 14.31 -7.77
C ARG A 137 17.69 13.21 -7.14
N THR A 138 17.68 12.03 -7.76
CA THR A 138 16.94 10.86 -7.26
C THR A 138 17.49 10.36 -5.93
N ALA A 139 18.82 10.30 -5.78
CA ALA A 139 19.47 9.89 -4.53
C ALA A 139 19.17 10.87 -3.39
N LEU A 140 19.21 12.18 -3.65
CA LEU A 140 18.85 13.22 -2.69
C LEU A 140 17.39 13.10 -2.26
N ALA A 141 16.47 12.99 -3.23
CA ALA A 141 15.04 12.78 -2.98
C ALA A 141 14.79 11.55 -2.09
N GLN A 142 15.39 10.41 -2.41
CA GLN A 142 15.27 9.18 -1.62
C GLN A 142 15.86 9.31 -0.22
N ARG A 143 16.98 10.03 -0.08
CA ARG A 143 17.61 10.27 1.23
C ARG A 143 16.73 11.18 2.09
N LEU A 144 16.21 12.28 1.56
CA LEU A 144 15.30 13.18 2.27
C LEU A 144 14.01 12.49 2.68
N ALA A 145 13.43 11.66 1.80
CA ALA A 145 12.29 10.81 2.13
C ALA A 145 12.61 9.92 3.34
N LYS A 146 13.73 9.18 3.32
CA LYS A 146 14.19 8.34 4.44
C LYS A 146 14.45 9.10 5.74
N LEU A 147 14.97 10.33 5.65
CA LEU A 147 15.17 11.18 6.82
C LEU A 147 13.82 11.64 7.39
N ALA A 148 12.87 12.02 6.54
CA ALA A 148 11.51 12.39 6.95
C ALA A 148 10.79 11.24 7.67
N GLU A 149 11.00 9.97 7.28
CA GLU A 149 10.43 8.80 7.99
C GLU A 149 10.83 8.74 9.47
N ARG A 150 12.01 9.28 9.81
CA ARG A 150 12.54 9.35 11.19
C ARG A 150 12.05 10.59 11.95
N SER A 151 11.65 11.61 11.21
CA SER A 151 11.26 12.94 11.70
C SER A 151 9.75 13.13 11.67
N LEU A 152 9.01 12.28 12.39
CA LEU A 152 7.54 12.36 12.52
C LEU A 152 7.08 13.38 13.59
N LYS A 153 8.01 14.08 14.23
CA LYS A 153 7.69 15.10 15.24
C LYS A 153 7.50 16.46 14.56
N PRO A 154 6.61 17.34 15.09
CA PRO A 154 6.43 18.69 14.56
C PRO A 154 7.69 19.58 14.69
N SER A 155 8.59 19.25 15.61
CA SER A 155 9.83 19.99 15.81
C SER A 155 10.77 19.86 14.61
N PRO A 156 11.37 20.98 14.14
CA PRO A 156 12.36 20.94 13.08
C PRO A 156 13.47 19.93 13.37
N SER A 157 13.78 19.08 12.39
CA SER A 157 14.88 18.13 12.47
C SER A 157 16.04 18.62 11.62
N TYR A 158 17.20 18.85 12.25
CA TYR A 158 18.44 19.21 11.56
C TYR A 158 19.27 17.96 11.29
N VAL A 159 19.75 17.80 10.06
CA VAL A 159 20.59 16.66 9.66
C VAL A 159 21.69 17.15 8.74
N GLU A 160 22.92 16.70 8.98
CA GLU A 160 24.06 16.90 8.08
C GLU A 160 24.54 15.57 7.51
N TRP A 161 25.01 15.58 6.28
CA TRP A 161 25.68 14.43 5.68
C TRP A 161 26.64 14.86 4.57
N GLU A 162 27.52 13.94 4.19
CA GLU A 162 28.37 14.09 3.01
C GLU A 162 27.96 13.07 1.95
N GLN A 163 27.96 13.48 0.69
CA GLN A 163 27.72 12.61 -0.46
C GLN A 163 28.47 13.15 -1.68
N ASP A 164 29.21 12.29 -2.36
CA ASP A 164 29.97 12.62 -3.58
C ASP A 164 30.91 13.84 -3.39
N GLY A 165 31.48 13.99 -2.18
CA GLY A 165 32.38 15.11 -1.82
C GLY A 165 31.66 16.44 -1.53
N THR A 166 30.33 16.48 -1.60
CA THR A 166 29.51 17.64 -1.22
C THR A 166 28.96 17.45 0.19
N ARG A 167 29.13 18.47 1.05
CA ARG A 167 28.50 18.51 2.36
C ARG A 167 27.11 19.11 2.23
N TYR A 168 26.11 18.39 2.72
CA TYR A 168 24.73 18.82 2.75
C TYR A 168 24.27 19.01 4.20
N SER A 169 23.38 19.97 4.40
CA SER A 169 22.57 20.07 5.62
C SER A 169 21.11 20.22 5.23
N ALA A 170 20.20 19.71 6.05
CA ALA A 170 18.77 19.85 5.83
C ALA A 170 18.02 20.16 7.12
N VAL A 171 17.03 21.04 7.00
CA VAL A 171 16.00 21.27 8.00
C VAL A 171 14.69 20.71 7.47
N LEU A 172 14.15 19.71 8.18
CA LEU A 172 12.87 19.07 7.86
C LEU A 172 11.80 19.60 8.81
N ILE A 173 10.70 20.11 8.25
CA ILE A 173 9.56 20.64 9.00
C ILE A 173 8.30 19.89 8.57
N LEU A 174 7.69 19.15 9.50
CA LEU A 174 6.41 18.46 9.27
C LEU A 174 5.26 19.46 9.40
N GLU A 175 4.54 19.68 8.32
CA GLU A 175 3.30 20.43 8.27
C GLU A 175 2.12 19.45 8.24
N ARG A 176 1.25 19.52 9.25
CA ARG A 176 0.05 18.68 9.30
C ARG A 176 -1.01 19.18 8.32
N ALA A 177 -1.81 18.25 7.81
CA ALA A 177 -2.98 18.57 7.01
C ALA A 177 -3.91 19.54 7.75
N ASN A 178 -4.40 20.56 7.05
CA ASN A 178 -5.35 21.55 7.55
C ASN A 178 -6.82 21.13 7.35
N GLU A 179 -7.09 20.14 6.50
CA GLU A 179 -8.43 19.66 6.15
C GLU A 179 -8.52 18.12 6.21
N GLY A 180 -9.74 17.59 6.42
CA GLY A 180 -10.00 16.16 6.69
C GLY A 180 -9.43 15.21 5.66
N THR A 181 -9.43 15.67 4.42
CA THR A 181 -9.00 14.86 3.28
C THR A 181 -7.60 15.21 2.78
N ALA A 182 -6.96 16.27 3.32
CA ALA A 182 -5.63 16.68 2.91
C ALA A 182 -4.55 15.75 3.48
N LEU A 183 -3.38 15.75 2.84
CA LEU A 183 -2.22 14.96 3.23
C LEU A 183 -1.24 15.79 4.07
N ASP A 184 -0.63 15.15 5.07
CA ASP A 184 0.53 15.72 5.76
C ASP A 184 1.70 15.90 4.77
N ARG A 185 2.52 16.93 4.96
CA ARG A 185 3.70 17.18 4.13
C ARG A 185 4.92 17.57 4.95
N VAL A 186 6.11 17.28 4.44
CA VAL A 186 7.37 17.78 4.99
C VAL A 186 7.96 18.79 4.02
N VAL A 187 8.28 19.97 4.54
CA VAL A 187 9.11 20.94 3.86
C VAL A 187 10.56 20.67 4.21
N ALA A 188 11.36 20.29 3.21
CA ALA A 188 12.79 20.13 3.34
C ALA A 188 13.50 21.38 2.79
N LYS A 189 14.19 22.13 3.65
CA LYS A 189 15.13 23.16 3.25
C LYS A 189 16.52 22.54 3.28
N VAL A 190 17.20 22.49 2.15
CA VAL A 190 18.49 21.81 2.01
C VAL A 190 19.55 22.83 1.64
N SER A 191 20.66 22.86 2.36
CA SER A 191 21.88 23.55 1.97
C SER A 191 22.90 22.55 1.43
N ALA A 192 23.71 22.97 0.47
CA ALA A 192 24.86 22.24 -0.04
C ALA A 192 26.06 23.19 -0.11
N SER A 193 27.22 22.72 0.36
CA SER A 193 28.48 23.45 0.21
C SER A 193 29.31 22.82 -0.89
N ASP A 194 29.63 23.61 -1.92
CA ASP A 194 30.52 23.23 -3.02
C ASP A 194 31.60 24.30 -3.19
N ARG A 195 32.87 23.89 -3.07
CA ARG A 195 34.05 24.76 -3.24
C ARG A 195 34.00 26.07 -2.45
N GLY A 196 33.49 26.03 -1.22
CA GLY A 196 33.38 27.20 -0.33
C GLY A 196 32.18 28.12 -0.59
N ARG A 197 31.32 27.79 -1.56
CA ARG A 197 30.04 28.47 -1.81
C ARG A 197 28.92 27.65 -1.19
N GLU A 198 27.91 28.31 -0.66
CA GLU A 198 26.73 27.67 -0.09
C GLU A 198 25.54 27.87 -1.03
N PHE A 199 24.81 26.79 -1.30
CA PHE A 199 23.62 26.78 -2.13
C PHE A 199 22.46 26.22 -1.33
N THR A 200 21.25 26.71 -1.59
CA THR A 200 20.03 26.25 -0.92
C THR A 200 18.96 25.85 -1.93
N THR A 201 18.14 24.87 -1.57
CA THR A 201 16.95 24.47 -2.34
C THR A 201 15.83 24.07 -1.38
N ARG A 202 14.60 23.98 -1.90
CA ARG A 202 13.42 23.59 -1.14
C ARG A 202 12.70 22.44 -1.85
N LEU A 203 12.37 21.39 -1.10
CA LEU A 203 11.56 20.27 -1.57
C LEU A 203 10.33 20.10 -0.69
N PHE A 204 9.26 19.60 -1.31
CA PHE A 204 8.05 19.20 -0.63
C PHE A 204 7.90 17.69 -0.72
N LEU A 205 7.83 17.03 0.43
CA LEU A 205 7.59 15.60 0.55
C LEU A 205 6.15 15.38 1.01
N LYS A 206 5.34 14.61 0.29
CA LYS A 206 4.03 14.17 0.77
C LYS A 206 4.19 12.94 1.66
N ARG A 207 3.51 12.92 2.80
CA ARG A 207 3.39 11.72 3.63
C ARG A 207 2.35 10.80 3.00
N LEU A 208 2.71 9.55 2.75
CA LEU A 208 1.77 8.62 2.11
C LEU A 208 0.74 8.12 3.13
N PRO A 209 -0.57 8.33 2.90
CA PRO A 209 -1.59 7.65 3.69
C PRO A 209 -1.61 6.15 3.36
N PHE A 210 -2.16 5.32 4.25
CA PHE A 210 -2.38 3.91 3.91
C PHE A 210 -3.31 3.75 2.70
N SER A 211 -4.16 4.74 2.44
CA SER A 211 -5.07 4.74 1.29
C SER A 211 -4.35 4.84 -0.06
N GLN A 212 -3.07 5.22 -0.11
CA GLN A 212 -2.28 5.22 -1.35
C GLN A 212 -1.77 3.84 -1.76
N PHE A 213 -1.99 2.82 -0.92
CA PHE A 213 -1.69 1.45 -1.28
C PHE A 213 -3.01 0.75 -1.59
N THR A 214 -3.20 0.37 -2.85
CA THR A 214 -4.33 -0.50 -3.23
C THR A 214 -4.40 -1.71 -2.32
N HIS A 215 -3.24 -2.31 -2.04
CA HIS A 215 -3.13 -3.44 -1.14
C HIS A 215 -1.86 -3.36 -0.28
N MET A 216 -2.01 -3.30 1.04
CA MET A 216 -0.91 -3.36 2.00
C MET A 216 -1.16 -4.40 3.09
N VAL A 217 -0.17 -5.25 3.36
CA VAL A 217 -0.25 -6.26 4.43
C VAL A 217 0.97 -6.23 5.32
N ASP A 218 0.79 -6.15 6.63
CA ASP A 218 1.90 -6.24 7.59
C ASP A 218 2.44 -7.67 7.67
N ARG A 219 1.63 -8.60 8.20
CA ARG A 219 2.00 -10.00 8.36
C ARG A 219 1.13 -10.87 7.47
N TRP A 220 1.73 -11.32 6.38
CA TRP A 220 1.11 -12.25 5.47
C TRP A 220 0.78 -13.56 6.19
N ASP A 221 -0.43 -14.05 5.98
CA ASP A 221 -0.85 -15.33 6.53
C ASP A 221 -0.29 -16.45 5.65
N PRO A 222 0.46 -17.42 6.22
CA PRO A 222 1.02 -18.53 5.45
C PRO A 222 -0.01 -19.38 4.70
N MET A 223 -1.28 -19.37 5.12
CA MET A 223 -2.38 -20.11 4.49
C MET A 223 -3.16 -19.30 3.45
N VAL A 224 -2.74 -18.07 3.19
CA VAL A 224 -3.36 -17.20 2.19
C VAL A 224 -2.41 -17.00 1.04
N GLN A 225 -2.93 -17.13 -0.17
CA GLN A 225 -2.19 -17.00 -1.41
C GLN A 225 -2.93 -16.06 -2.35
N PHE A 226 -2.17 -15.29 -3.11
CA PHE A 226 -2.70 -14.68 -4.32
C PHE A 226 -2.88 -15.75 -5.38
N HIS A 227 -4.05 -15.83 -6.02
CA HIS A 227 -4.37 -16.85 -7.01
C HIS A 227 -5.12 -16.32 -8.23
N ASP A 228 -6.43 -16.06 -8.14
CA ASP A 228 -7.21 -15.46 -9.24
C ASP A 228 -7.42 -13.95 -9.06
N ASP A 229 -6.51 -13.31 -8.31
CA ASP A 229 -6.65 -11.91 -7.92
C ASP A 229 -6.25 -10.96 -9.05
N GLU A 230 -7.02 -9.89 -9.23
CA GLU A 230 -6.64 -8.76 -10.09
C GLU A 230 -6.48 -7.49 -9.24
N ILE A 231 -5.28 -6.91 -9.26
CA ILE A 231 -4.94 -5.75 -8.43
C ILE A 231 -4.37 -4.63 -9.31
N VAL A 232 -5.11 -3.52 -9.38
CA VAL A 232 -4.73 -2.29 -10.06
C VAL A 232 -4.21 -1.28 -9.04
N GLY A 233 -2.90 -1.01 -9.08
CA GLY A 233 -2.24 0.00 -8.25
C GLY A 233 -1.18 -0.58 -7.32
N ARG A 234 -0.76 0.19 -6.31
CA ARG A 234 0.43 -0.09 -5.50
C ARG A 234 0.16 -1.24 -4.52
N VAL A 235 1.08 -2.21 -4.48
CA VAL A 235 1.03 -3.32 -3.52
C VAL A 235 2.27 -3.31 -2.64
N HIS A 236 2.08 -3.51 -1.34
CA HIS A 236 3.17 -3.68 -0.38
C HIS A 236 2.90 -4.83 0.60
N SER A 237 3.91 -5.65 0.88
CA SER A 237 3.89 -6.52 2.06
C SER A 237 5.13 -6.35 2.91
N ASN A 238 4.96 -6.22 4.22
CA ASN A 238 6.10 -6.20 5.15
C ASN A 238 6.75 -7.58 5.33
N THR A 239 6.12 -8.64 4.86
CA THR A 239 6.60 -10.03 4.96
C THR A 239 6.58 -10.69 3.58
N ALA A 240 7.08 -11.93 3.50
CA ALA A 240 6.98 -12.73 2.29
C ALA A 240 5.49 -13.08 2.07
N PHE A 241 4.96 -12.77 0.89
CA PHE A 241 3.63 -13.18 0.49
C PHE A 241 3.66 -14.52 -0.24
N ASN A 242 2.51 -15.18 -0.35
CA ASN A 242 2.36 -16.41 -1.12
C ASN A 242 1.64 -16.15 -2.44
N LEU A 243 2.12 -16.80 -3.48
CA LEU A 243 1.61 -16.72 -4.84
C LEU A 243 1.28 -18.14 -5.30
N ALA A 244 0.09 -18.35 -5.85
CA ALA A 244 -0.31 -19.60 -6.47
C ALA A 244 -0.78 -19.35 -7.90
N TYR A 245 -0.38 -20.21 -8.84
CA TYR A 245 -0.90 -20.15 -10.21
C TYR A 245 -0.75 -21.46 -10.97
N ASP A 246 -1.55 -21.61 -12.02
CA ASP A 246 -1.48 -22.71 -12.97
C ASP A 246 -1.55 -22.22 -14.43
N SER A 247 -1.70 -23.18 -15.35
CA SER A 247 -1.80 -22.89 -16.80
C SER A 247 -2.99 -22.01 -17.20
N ARG A 248 -4.05 -21.96 -16.39
CA ARG A 248 -5.31 -21.25 -16.65
C ARG A 248 -5.45 -20.01 -15.77
N THR A 249 -5.11 -20.11 -14.50
CA THR A 249 -5.35 -19.07 -13.50
C THR A 249 -4.04 -18.55 -12.93
N ALA A 250 -3.90 -17.23 -12.86
CA ALA A 250 -2.76 -16.57 -12.25
C ALA A 250 -3.16 -15.15 -11.83
N PRO A 251 -2.58 -14.62 -10.74
CA PRO A 251 -2.93 -13.30 -10.28
C PRO A 251 -2.27 -12.25 -11.19
N ARG A 252 -2.87 -11.07 -11.21
CA ARG A 252 -2.48 -9.98 -12.10
C ARG A 252 -2.26 -8.71 -11.29
N PHE A 253 -1.01 -8.30 -11.19
CA PHE A 253 -0.62 -7.04 -10.58
C PHE A 253 -0.28 -6.03 -11.67
N LEU A 254 -1.12 -5.01 -11.80
CA LEU A 254 -0.98 -3.98 -12.85
C LEU A 254 -0.17 -2.78 -12.37
N GLY A 255 -0.04 -2.58 -11.05
CA GLY A 255 0.87 -1.61 -10.45
C GLY A 255 2.12 -2.25 -9.84
N LYS A 256 2.99 -1.41 -9.29
CA LYS A 256 4.25 -1.85 -8.68
C LYS A 256 3.99 -2.66 -7.42
N VAL A 257 4.61 -3.82 -7.34
CA VAL A 257 4.58 -4.69 -6.15
C VAL A 257 5.89 -4.56 -5.40
N THR A 258 5.78 -4.38 -4.09
CA THR A 258 6.93 -4.24 -3.20
C THR A 258 6.81 -5.17 -2.00
N THR A 259 7.92 -5.70 -1.52
CA THR A 259 7.96 -6.41 -0.24
C THR A 259 9.20 -6.02 0.56
N ALA A 260 9.06 -5.91 1.88
CA ALA A 260 10.21 -5.74 2.77
C ALA A 260 11.03 -7.04 2.90
N ALA A 261 10.44 -8.19 2.59
CA ALA A 261 11.13 -9.47 2.59
C ALA A 261 12.15 -9.57 1.44
N ARG A 262 13.06 -10.53 1.58
CA ARG A 262 14.08 -10.85 0.55
C ARG A 262 13.48 -11.62 -0.63
N THR A 263 12.36 -12.31 -0.41
CA THR A 263 11.68 -13.18 -1.37
C THR A 263 10.18 -13.26 -1.05
N PHE A 264 9.44 -13.92 -1.93
CA PHE A 264 8.06 -14.37 -1.75
C PHE A 264 8.00 -15.89 -2.04
N HIS A 265 6.90 -16.54 -1.67
CA HIS A 265 6.69 -17.97 -1.92
C HIS A 265 5.81 -18.16 -3.15
N THR A 266 6.13 -19.18 -3.96
CA THR A 266 5.37 -19.51 -5.16
C THR A 266 5.05 -20.98 -5.20
N GLU A 267 3.76 -21.30 -5.31
CA GLU A 267 3.24 -22.63 -5.63
C GLU A 267 2.72 -22.60 -7.07
N SER A 268 3.29 -23.39 -7.97
CA SER A 268 2.88 -23.34 -9.38
C SER A 268 2.76 -24.71 -10.02
N SER A 269 1.76 -24.84 -10.89
CA SER A 269 1.60 -25.99 -11.79
C SER A 269 1.56 -25.50 -13.25
N GLY A 270 2.67 -24.88 -13.66
CA GLY A 270 2.84 -24.33 -15.02
C GLY A 270 4.06 -23.41 -15.13
N ARG A 271 4.40 -23.00 -16.34
CA ARG A 271 5.41 -21.94 -16.57
C ARG A 271 4.71 -20.62 -16.87
N ARG A 272 4.98 -19.60 -16.08
CA ARG A 272 4.69 -18.19 -16.38
C ARG A 272 5.91 -17.34 -16.08
N ARG A 273 6.06 -16.23 -16.80
CA ARG A 273 7.12 -15.27 -16.47
C ARG A 273 6.60 -14.33 -15.39
N ASP A 274 7.49 -13.92 -14.50
CA ASP A 274 7.18 -12.91 -13.49
C ASP A 274 6.64 -11.62 -14.12
N SER A 275 7.10 -11.24 -15.32
CA SER A 275 6.61 -10.06 -16.04
C SER A 275 5.16 -10.18 -16.51
N ASP A 276 4.62 -11.40 -16.63
CA ASP A 276 3.22 -11.62 -17.00
C ASP A 276 2.28 -11.44 -15.78
N ILE A 277 2.80 -11.69 -14.57
CA ILE A 277 2.12 -11.57 -13.26
C ILE A 277 2.31 -10.16 -12.68
N PHE A 278 3.55 -9.70 -12.57
CA PHE A 278 3.98 -8.41 -12.01
C PHE A 278 4.23 -7.38 -13.11
N ARG A 279 3.16 -6.93 -13.79
CA ARG A 279 3.29 -6.02 -14.93
C ARG A 279 3.83 -4.65 -14.55
N GLY A 280 3.53 -4.17 -13.34
CA GLY A 280 4.10 -2.92 -12.79
C GLY A 280 5.48 -3.08 -12.15
N GLY A 281 6.08 -4.28 -12.23
CA GLY A 281 7.38 -4.60 -11.64
C GLY A 281 7.31 -5.05 -10.18
N LEU A 282 8.31 -5.83 -9.78
CA LEU A 282 8.49 -6.33 -8.41
C LEU A 282 9.77 -5.78 -7.80
N GLN A 283 9.70 -5.30 -6.55
CA GLN A 283 10.86 -4.90 -5.76
C GLN A 283 10.86 -5.58 -4.39
N THR A 284 11.87 -6.40 -4.12
CA THR A 284 12.13 -6.97 -2.79
C THR A 284 13.00 -6.02 -1.96
N ARG A 285 13.07 -6.26 -0.64
CA ARG A 285 13.82 -5.43 0.32
C ARG A 285 13.44 -3.92 0.25
N ALA A 286 12.19 -3.59 -0.03
CA ALA A 286 11.70 -2.21 -0.13
C ALA A 286 11.61 -1.47 1.23
N GLY A 287 11.94 -2.14 2.34
CA GLY A 287 11.81 -1.66 3.71
C GLY A 287 10.38 -1.77 4.23
N ARG A 288 10.25 -1.84 5.56
CA ARG A 288 8.96 -2.02 6.25
C ARG A 288 8.16 -0.72 6.32
N ILE A 289 6.85 -0.79 6.08
CA ILE A 289 5.87 0.25 6.41
C ILE A 289 5.33 -0.01 7.81
N GLN A 290 5.53 0.89 8.76
CA GLN A 290 5.09 0.65 10.13
C GLN A 290 3.59 0.91 10.29
N LEU A 291 2.87 -0.06 10.89
CA LEU A 291 1.49 0.15 11.33
C LEU A 291 1.46 1.00 12.61
N PRO A 292 0.44 1.86 12.79
CA PRO A 292 0.22 2.58 14.03
C PRO A 292 -0.07 1.60 15.18
N ASN A 293 0.49 1.87 16.37
CA ASN A 293 0.29 1.03 17.55
C ASN A 293 -1.14 1.14 18.12
N ALA A 294 -1.77 2.30 17.93
CA ALA A 294 -3.15 2.58 18.27
C ALA A 294 -3.69 3.61 17.28
N LEU A 295 -4.94 3.45 16.85
CA LEU A 295 -5.58 4.43 16.01
C LEU A 295 -6.23 5.52 16.88
N GLN A 296 -5.95 6.78 16.55
CA GLN A 296 -6.58 7.95 17.12
C GLN A 296 -7.25 8.79 16.01
N PRO A 297 -8.41 8.38 15.48
CA PRO A 297 -9.02 8.99 14.28
C PRO A 297 -9.11 10.52 14.28
N PHE A 298 -9.22 11.13 15.47
CA PHE A 298 -9.26 12.58 15.68
C PHE A 298 -7.89 13.27 15.85
N GLU A 299 -6.78 12.54 16.04
CA GLU A 299 -5.45 13.13 15.91
C GLU A 299 -5.10 13.43 14.45
N TRP A 300 -5.79 12.80 13.49
CA TRP A 300 -5.47 12.88 12.07
C TRP A 300 -6.58 13.48 11.21
N ALA A 301 -7.83 13.49 11.66
CA ALA A 301 -8.87 14.35 11.11
C ALA A 301 -8.76 15.73 11.78
N PRO A 302 -8.64 16.83 11.03
CA PRO A 302 -8.78 18.16 11.60
C PRO A 302 -10.19 18.31 12.17
N VAL A 303 -10.27 19.18 13.17
CA VAL A 303 -11.54 19.57 13.79
C VAL A 303 -12.33 20.33 12.74
N ASP A 304 -13.28 19.64 12.12
CA ASP A 304 -14.32 20.28 11.32
C ASP A 304 -15.48 20.59 12.26
N GLU A 305 -15.69 21.89 12.53
CA GLU A 305 -16.71 22.36 13.47
C GLU A 305 -18.13 21.97 13.05
N ASN A 306 -18.35 21.67 11.76
CA ASN A 306 -19.64 21.29 11.22
C ASN A 306 -19.80 19.77 11.08
N ALA A 307 -18.75 18.97 11.35
CA ALA A 307 -18.83 17.53 11.24
C ALA A 307 -19.84 16.93 12.21
N ARG A 308 -20.65 16.00 11.70
CA ARG A 308 -21.62 15.27 12.49
C ARG A 308 -20.96 14.03 13.10
N ILE A 309 -20.79 14.06 14.42
CA ILE A 309 -20.12 12.98 15.17
C ILE A 309 -21.17 12.13 15.91
N HIS A 310 -21.14 10.83 15.66
CA HIS A 310 -21.93 9.82 16.35
C HIS A 310 -21.02 8.97 17.23
N GLU A 311 -21.15 9.11 18.54
CA GLU A 311 -20.51 8.19 19.49
C GLU A 311 -21.43 7.01 19.79
N LEU A 312 -21.01 5.80 19.40
CA LEU A 312 -21.81 4.59 19.48
C LEU A 312 -21.32 3.71 20.63
N ALA A 313 -22.17 3.56 21.66
CA ALA A 313 -21.84 2.83 22.88
C ALA A 313 -22.27 1.35 22.86
N GLU A 314 -22.99 0.93 21.82
CA GLU A 314 -23.54 -0.41 21.66
C GLU A 314 -23.40 -0.89 20.21
N ASP A 315 -23.52 -2.21 20.02
CA ASP A 315 -23.46 -2.82 18.70
C ASP A 315 -24.53 -2.20 17.78
N THR A 316 -24.10 -1.56 16.70
CA THR A 316 -24.97 -0.69 15.89
C THR A 316 -24.89 -1.07 14.41
N SER A 317 -26.06 -1.16 13.78
CA SER A 317 -26.23 -1.26 12.33
C SER A 317 -26.30 0.13 11.73
N ILE A 318 -25.49 0.38 10.70
CA ILE A 318 -25.41 1.62 9.96
C ILE A 318 -25.76 1.30 8.50
N ARG A 319 -26.89 1.83 8.02
CA ARG A 319 -27.31 1.69 6.63
C ARG A 319 -27.28 3.04 5.95
N PHE A 320 -26.42 3.18 4.94
CA PHE A 320 -26.32 4.40 4.13
C PHE A 320 -27.34 4.40 2.99
N ALA A 321 -27.92 5.56 2.70
CA ALA A 321 -28.82 5.77 1.59
C ALA A 321 -28.24 6.74 0.56
N ARG A 322 -28.64 6.54 -0.70
CA ARG A 322 -28.12 7.28 -1.87
C ARG A 322 -28.33 8.80 -1.78
N ASP A 323 -29.34 9.25 -1.05
CA ASP A 323 -29.63 10.68 -0.85
C ASP A 323 -28.73 11.35 0.21
N GLY A 324 -27.88 10.59 0.91
CA GLY A 324 -27.02 11.07 2.00
C GLY A 324 -27.64 10.91 3.38
N SER A 325 -28.88 10.40 3.48
CA SER A 325 -29.44 9.95 4.76
C SER A 325 -28.81 8.62 5.20
N TYR A 326 -28.98 8.29 6.48
CA TYR A 326 -28.59 6.98 7.00
C TYR A 326 -29.47 6.58 8.18
N THR A 327 -29.51 5.28 8.42
CA THR A 327 -30.26 4.67 9.50
C THR A 327 -29.30 4.05 10.51
N LEU A 328 -29.54 4.32 11.80
CA LEU A 328 -28.86 3.70 12.93
C LEU A 328 -29.83 2.77 13.66
N GLY A 329 -29.42 1.52 13.88
CA GLY A 329 -30.24 0.54 14.59
C GLY A 329 -29.42 -0.30 15.56
N ALA A 330 -29.80 -0.30 16.83
CA ALA A 330 -29.19 -1.16 17.84
C ALA A 330 -29.36 -2.65 17.45
N ARG A 331 -28.29 -3.44 17.58
CA ARG A 331 -28.34 -4.89 17.30
C ARG A 331 -29.00 -5.69 18.40
N ARG A 332 -28.94 -5.18 19.62
CA ARG A 332 -29.53 -5.78 20.82
C ARG A 332 -30.42 -4.73 21.45
N GLY A 333 -31.72 -4.96 21.42
CA GLY A 333 -32.71 -4.00 21.88
C GLY A 333 -33.91 -3.97 20.95
N SER A 334 -34.99 -3.38 21.43
CA SER A 334 -36.19 -3.09 20.62
C SER A 334 -36.26 -1.63 20.22
N ASP A 335 -35.13 -0.93 20.29
CA ASP A 335 -35.06 0.50 20.00
C ASP A 335 -35.37 0.72 18.53
N ALA A 336 -36.21 1.74 18.28
CA ALA A 336 -36.58 2.10 16.93
C ALA A 336 -35.35 2.54 16.15
N GLU A 337 -35.28 2.13 14.88
CA GLU A 337 -34.25 2.61 13.96
C GLU A 337 -34.32 4.15 13.88
N GLN A 338 -33.19 4.81 14.18
CA GLN A 338 -33.06 6.24 14.03
C GLN A 338 -32.72 6.57 12.58
N ILE A 339 -33.64 7.20 11.88
CA ILE A 339 -33.41 7.75 10.55
C ILE A 339 -32.86 9.16 10.70
N THR A 340 -31.79 9.44 9.96
CA THR A 340 -31.12 10.73 9.98
C THR A 340 -31.30 11.45 8.66
N GLU A 341 -31.61 12.75 8.69
CA GLU A 341 -31.73 13.58 7.49
C GLU A 341 -30.41 13.68 6.71
N PRO A 342 -30.49 13.79 5.37
CA PRO A 342 -29.33 14.02 4.51
C PRO A 342 -28.44 15.17 4.99
N THR A 343 -27.14 15.02 4.76
CA THR A 343 -26.14 16.03 5.12
C THR A 343 -25.02 16.05 4.09
N GLU A 344 -24.53 17.24 3.78
CA GLU A 344 -23.32 17.43 2.96
C GLU A 344 -22.07 17.59 3.86
N GLU A 345 -22.26 17.82 5.17
CA GLU A 345 -21.17 17.87 6.15
C GLU A 345 -20.55 16.48 6.40
N PRO A 346 -19.25 16.39 6.78
CA PRO A 346 -18.62 15.12 7.10
C PRO A 346 -19.33 14.40 8.25
N VAL A 347 -19.42 13.06 8.16
CA VAL A 347 -20.08 12.21 9.16
C VAL A 347 -19.11 11.20 9.74
N TYR A 348 -18.96 11.20 11.06
CA TYR A 348 -18.03 10.32 11.77
C TYR A 348 -18.79 9.41 12.73
N PHE A 349 -18.69 8.10 12.52
CA PHE A 349 -19.23 7.07 13.41
C PHE A 349 -18.09 6.49 14.26
N ILE A 350 -18.15 6.69 15.57
CA ILE A 350 -17.08 6.35 16.50
C ILE A 350 -17.60 5.36 17.53
N ALA A 351 -17.21 4.11 17.41
CA ALA A 351 -17.55 3.08 18.38
C ALA A 351 -16.70 3.20 19.66
N LYS A 352 -17.33 2.99 20.82
CA LYS A 352 -16.63 2.76 22.09
C LYS A 352 -15.89 1.42 22.09
N PRO A 353 -14.91 1.20 22.99
CA PRO A 353 -14.24 -0.08 23.13
C PRO A 353 -15.24 -1.24 23.31
N GLY A 354 -15.04 -2.32 22.56
CA GLY A 354 -15.90 -3.51 22.62
C GLY A 354 -17.11 -3.49 21.68
N VAL A 355 -17.43 -2.35 21.05
CA VAL A 355 -18.58 -2.21 20.15
C VAL A 355 -18.28 -2.70 18.74
N THR A 356 -19.21 -3.49 18.18
CA THR A 356 -19.20 -3.91 16.78
C THR A 356 -20.13 -3.05 15.93
N LEU A 357 -19.59 -2.49 14.84
CA LEU A 357 -20.39 -1.74 13.87
C LEU A 357 -20.68 -2.59 12.64
N TYR A 358 -21.90 -2.54 12.13
CA TYR A 358 -22.34 -3.32 10.97
C TYR A 358 -22.74 -2.35 9.86
N VAL A 359 -22.14 -2.48 8.67
CA VAL A 359 -22.24 -1.45 7.62
C VAL A 359 -22.72 -2.04 6.28
N GLN A 360 -23.55 -1.27 5.58
CA GLN A 360 -24.01 -1.53 4.21
C GLN A 360 -24.65 -0.29 3.59
N GLY A 361 -24.80 -0.26 2.26
CA GLY A 361 -25.63 0.72 1.55
C GLY A 361 -24.86 1.60 0.57
N VAL A 362 -25.39 2.79 0.31
CA VAL A 362 -24.83 3.75 -0.66
C VAL A 362 -24.38 5.01 0.06
N VAL A 363 -23.11 5.34 -0.04
CA VAL A 363 -22.48 6.47 0.67
C VAL A 363 -22.49 7.71 -0.22
N ARG A 364 -22.96 8.83 0.33
CA ARG A 364 -22.85 10.16 -0.25
C ARG A 364 -22.13 11.08 0.73
N GLY A 365 -21.15 11.84 0.25
CA GLY A 365 -20.31 12.73 1.04
C GLY A 365 -19.14 12.04 1.75
N LYS A 366 -18.59 12.72 2.76
CA LYS A 366 -17.35 12.35 3.47
C LYS A 366 -17.68 11.59 4.75
N VAL A 367 -17.45 10.28 4.76
CA VAL A 367 -17.82 9.39 5.88
C VAL A 367 -16.61 8.66 6.45
N LEU A 368 -16.51 8.64 7.78
CA LEU A 368 -15.61 7.76 8.53
C LEU A 368 -16.43 6.82 9.42
N VAL A 369 -16.16 5.53 9.32
CA VAL A 369 -16.62 4.52 10.29
C VAL A 369 -15.41 3.98 11.03
N TYR A 370 -15.38 4.21 12.34
CA TYR A 370 -14.31 3.80 13.22
C TYR A 370 -14.79 2.88 14.33
N SER A 371 -14.09 1.76 14.55
CA SER A 371 -14.28 0.92 15.73
C SER A 371 -12.93 0.41 16.28
N PRO A 372 -12.68 0.50 17.60
CA PRO A 372 -11.52 -0.14 18.24
C PRO A 372 -11.59 -1.68 18.22
N GLN A 373 -12.77 -2.26 17.95
CA GLN A 373 -13.00 -3.69 18.11
C GLN A 373 -13.30 -4.40 16.80
N ARG A 374 -14.35 -4.01 16.10
CA ARG A 374 -14.82 -4.73 14.91
C ARG A 374 -15.74 -3.88 14.05
N ILE A 375 -15.55 -3.99 12.73
CA ILE A 375 -16.52 -3.55 11.71
C ILE A 375 -16.92 -4.77 10.88
N VAL A 376 -18.21 -4.98 10.66
CA VAL A 376 -18.76 -6.07 9.85
C VAL A 376 -19.44 -5.49 8.62
N VAL A 377 -18.98 -5.85 7.43
CA VAL A 377 -19.60 -5.49 6.15
C VAL A 377 -20.68 -6.53 5.83
N GLU A 378 -21.94 -6.11 5.89
CA GLU A 378 -23.08 -7.01 5.71
C GLU A 378 -23.64 -7.02 4.29
N GLY A 379 -23.26 -6.05 3.47
CA GLY A 379 -23.68 -5.92 2.08
C GLY A 379 -22.77 -4.97 1.35
N SER A 380 -23.09 -4.69 0.09
CA SER A 380 -22.28 -3.76 -0.70
C SER A 380 -22.26 -2.37 -0.06
N LEU A 381 -21.12 -1.70 -0.20
CA LEU A 381 -20.87 -0.31 0.17
C LEU A 381 -20.41 0.39 -1.10
N THR A 382 -21.23 1.25 -1.69
CA THR A 382 -20.89 1.94 -2.95
C THR A 382 -21.05 3.44 -2.81
N TYR A 383 -20.31 4.22 -3.58
CA TYR A 383 -20.53 5.66 -3.66
C TYR A 383 -21.82 5.98 -4.43
N ALA A 384 -22.49 7.07 -4.05
CA ALA A 384 -23.66 7.57 -4.77
C ALA A 384 -23.26 8.09 -6.15
N THR A 385 -22.07 8.70 -6.23
CA THR A 385 -21.44 9.24 -7.42
C THR A 385 -20.12 8.51 -7.69
N ASP A 386 -20.12 7.64 -8.70
CA ASP A 386 -18.97 6.80 -9.04
C ASP A 386 -17.78 7.65 -9.55
N PRO A 387 -16.65 7.69 -8.81
CA PRO A 387 -15.48 8.49 -9.17
C PRO A 387 -14.73 7.98 -10.41
N ARG A 388 -14.98 6.76 -10.89
CA ARG A 388 -14.44 6.27 -12.17
C ARG A 388 -15.07 7.00 -13.35
N THR A 389 -16.31 7.46 -13.18
CA THR A 389 -17.06 8.24 -14.18
C THR A 389 -17.00 9.74 -13.88
N TYR A 390 -17.00 10.12 -12.60
CA TYR A 390 -16.99 11.50 -12.13
C TYR A 390 -15.81 11.75 -11.17
N PRO A 391 -14.60 12.03 -11.68
CA PRO A 391 -13.39 12.13 -10.86
C PRO A 391 -13.44 13.18 -9.74
N ASP A 392 -14.28 14.21 -9.90
CA ASP A 392 -14.49 15.27 -8.90
C ASP A 392 -15.53 14.90 -7.83
N SER A 393 -15.99 13.65 -7.78
CA SER A 393 -16.87 13.15 -6.71
C SER A 393 -16.26 13.43 -5.34
N GLU A 394 -17.09 13.91 -4.41
CA GLU A 394 -16.73 14.15 -3.02
C GLU A 394 -17.19 13.01 -2.08
N ASP A 395 -17.65 11.90 -2.66
CA ASP A 395 -18.04 10.71 -1.91
C ASP A 395 -16.78 9.94 -1.47
N TYR A 396 -16.56 9.86 -0.16
CA TYR A 396 -15.41 9.17 0.46
C TYR A 396 -15.89 8.34 1.63
N LEU A 397 -15.47 7.07 1.69
CA LEU A 397 -15.69 6.19 2.82
C LEU A 397 -14.35 5.70 3.38
N GLY A 398 -14.09 6.02 4.64
CA GLY A 398 -13.04 5.38 5.44
C GLY A 398 -13.63 4.33 6.38
N LEU A 399 -13.20 3.07 6.25
CA LEU A 399 -13.45 2.03 7.23
C LEU A 399 -12.16 1.79 8.02
N VAL A 400 -12.15 2.19 9.29
CA VAL A 400 -10.94 2.18 10.11
C VAL A 400 -11.19 1.38 11.38
N CYS A 401 -10.44 0.29 11.57
CA CYS A 401 -10.57 -0.54 12.76
C CYS A 401 -9.20 -0.90 13.33
N ASP A 402 -9.05 -0.82 14.67
CA ASP A 402 -7.82 -1.25 15.35
C ASP A 402 -7.57 -2.76 15.18
N LYS A 403 -8.66 -3.54 15.05
CA LYS A 403 -8.61 -4.99 15.01
C LYS A 403 -9.17 -5.54 13.71
N TYR A 404 -10.47 -5.84 13.68
CA TYR A 404 -11.04 -6.69 12.64
C TYR A 404 -12.02 -5.94 11.75
N ILE A 405 -11.83 -6.05 10.44
CA ILE A 405 -12.87 -5.75 9.47
C ILE A 405 -13.27 -7.08 8.83
N GLU A 406 -14.54 -7.44 8.97
CA GLU A 406 -15.06 -8.76 8.60
C GLU A 406 -16.11 -8.61 7.51
N ILE A 407 -15.99 -9.38 6.42
CA ILE A 407 -17.09 -9.63 5.51
C ILE A 407 -18.01 -10.66 6.16
N ALA A 408 -19.27 -10.29 6.32
CA ALA A 408 -20.28 -11.13 6.96
C ALA A 408 -20.42 -12.49 6.26
N PRO A 409 -20.93 -13.54 6.94
CA PRO A 409 -21.17 -14.83 6.32
C PRO A 409 -22.15 -14.72 5.15
N HIS A 410 -22.11 -15.70 4.25
CA HIS A 410 -22.95 -15.74 3.05
C HIS A 410 -24.47 -15.66 3.35
N SER A 411 -24.90 -16.09 4.53
CA SER A 411 -26.28 -15.99 4.98
C SER A 411 -26.75 -14.55 5.21
N VAL A 412 -25.81 -13.62 5.32
CA VAL A 412 -26.06 -12.18 5.54
C VAL A 412 -25.83 -11.40 4.25
N THR A 413 -24.67 -11.56 3.60
CA THR A 413 -24.37 -10.83 2.35
C THR A 413 -25.18 -11.31 1.15
N GLY A 414 -25.83 -12.46 1.27
CA GLY A 414 -26.45 -13.16 0.15
C GLY A 414 -25.42 -13.82 -0.78
N PRO A 415 -25.90 -14.49 -1.84
CA PRO A 415 -25.05 -15.05 -2.89
C PRO A 415 -24.60 -13.98 -3.89
N GLY A 416 -23.47 -14.21 -4.55
CA GLY A 416 -23.01 -13.38 -5.67
C GLY A 416 -21.91 -12.41 -5.26
N ASP A 417 -21.76 -11.34 -6.06
CA ASP A 417 -20.68 -10.36 -5.92
C ASP A 417 -20.90 -9.43 -4.72
N LEU A 418 -19.81 -8.95 -4.14
CA LEU A 418 -19.81 -7.95 -3.09
C LEU A 418 -18.93 -6.77 -3.53
N ALA A 419 -19.49 -5.58 -3.58
CA ALA A 419 -18.77 -4.36 -3.96
C ALA A 419 -18.52 -3.48 -2.74
N ILE A 420 -17.29 -3.05 -2.53
CA ILE A 420 -16.89 -2.13 -1.47
C ILE A 420 -16.08 -0.99 -2.08
N GLU A 421 -16.64 0.20 -2.07
CA GLU A 421 -16.03 1.44 -2.53
C GLU A 421 -15.61 2.23 -1.28
N ALA A 422 -14.37 2.01 -0.82
CA ALA A 422 -13.86 2.55 0.44
C ALA A 422 -12.33 2.46 0.52
N ALA A 423 -11.74 3.31 1.36
CA ALA A 423 -10.45 2.99 1.97
C ALA A 423 -10.66 2.17 3.24
N ILE A 424 -9.99 1.03 3.33
CA ILE A 424 -10.14 0.05 4.41
C ILE A 424 -8.81 -0.07 5.15
N PHE A 425 -8.84 0.15 6.47
CA PHE A 425 -7.72 -0.09 7.37
C PHE A 425 -8.14 -1.05 8.49
N ALA A 426 -7.62 -2.27 8.48
CA ALA A 426 -7.83 -3.27 9.52
C ALA A 426 -6.53 -3.53 10.29
N GLY A 427 -6.36 -2.90 11.44
CA GLY A 427 -5.11 -2.92 12.21
C GLY A 427 -4.62 -4.32 12.58
N ARG A 428 -5.53 -5.29 12.74
CA ARG A 428 -5.17 -6.70 12.96
C ARG A 428 -5.44 -7.59 11.76
N ARG A 429 -6.70 -7.70 11.30
CA ARG A 429 -7.02 -8.63 10.22
C ARG A 429 -8.26 -8.22 9.41
N PHE A 430 -8.15 -8.32 8.09
CA PHE A 430 -9.30 -8.35 7.19
C PHE A 430 -9.76 -9.80 6.99
N VAL A 431 -11.03 -10.09 7.24
CA VAL A 431 -11.53 -11.47 7.29
C VAL A 431 -12.73 -11.64 6.37
N VAL A 432 -12.72 -12.69 5.56
CA VAL A 432 -13.91 -13.21 4.89
C VAL A 432 -14.44 -14.38 5.71
N THR A 433 -15.59 -14.20 6.36
CA THR A 433 -16.15 -15.23 7.24
C THR A 433 -16.75 -16.38 6.44
N ASN A 434 -16.52 -17.62 6.88
CA ASN A 434 -17.06 -18.86 6.28
C ASN A 434 -16.78 -19.00 4.78
N ILE A 435 -15.49 -19.04 4.39
CA ILE A 435 -15.08 -19.21 3.00
C ILE A 435 -15.43 -20.57 2.38
N ASN A 436 -15.63 -21.60 3.19
CA ASN A 436 -15.82 -22.99 2.74
C ASN A 436 -17.15 -23.26 1.99
N HIS A 437 -17.92 -22.22 1.67
CA HIS A 437 -19.13 -22.33 0.89
C HIS A 437 -18.83 -22.15 -0.60
N ARG A 438 -19.06 -23.21 -1.39
CA ARG A 438 -18.93 -23.16 -2.86
C ARG A 438 -20.09 -22.39 -3.49
N ARG A 439 -19.93 -21.07 -3.57
CA ARG A 439 -20.68 -20.14 -4.44
C ARG A 439 -19.70 -19.04 -4.83
N THR A 440 -19.26 -19.02 -6.09
CA THR A 440 -18.24 -18.10 -6.58
C THR A 440 -18.87 -16.75 -6.91
N GLY A 441 -18.59 -15.73 -6.11
CA GLY A 441 -18.78 -14.33 -6.46
C GLY A 441 -17.43 -13.63 -6.61
N THR A 442 -17.48 -12.33 -6.87
CA THR A 442 -16.32 -11.44 -6.88
C THR A 442 -16.40 -10.49 -5.67
N LEU A 443 -15.34 -10.41 -4.88
CA LEU A 443 -15.16 -9.33 -3.91
C LEU A 443 -14.43 -8.19 -4.63
N SER A 444 -15.16 -7.16 -5.03
CA SER A 444 -14.62 -5.99 -5.71
C SER A 444 -14.41 -4.86 -4.70
N ILE A 445 -13.17 -4.46 -4.48
CA ILE A 445 -12.83 -3.29 -3.66
C ILE A 445 -12.31 -2.19 -4.58
N PHE A 446 -13.03 -1.08 -4.66
CA PHE A 446 -12.55 0.14 -5.30
C PHE A 446 -12.09 1.13 -4.20
N GLY A 447 -10.80 1.45 -4.17
CA GLY A 447 -10.18 2.21 -3.10
C GLY A 447 -8.87 1.57 -2.64
N SER A 448 -8.80 1.16 -1.37
CA SER A 448 -7.58 0.61 -0.77
C SER A 448 -7.87 -0.39 0.32
N LEU A 449 -7.05 -1.44 0.44
CA LEU A 449 -7.07 -2.39 1.54
C LEU A 449 -5.71 -2.45 2.24
N SER A 450 -5.64 -1.92 3.45
CA SER A 450 -4.49 -2.05 4.34
C SER A 450 -4.85 -2.88 5.56
N ALA A 451 -4.07 -3.92 5.86
CA ALA A 451 -4.38 -4.80 6.97
C ALA A 451 -3.14 -5.33 7.71
N GLY A 452 -3.28 -5.61 9.01
CA GLY A 452 -2.27 -6.34 9.77
C GLY A 452 -2.05 -7.76 9.24
N SER A 453 -3.10 -8.39 8.74
CA SER A 453 -3.10 -9.72 8.12
C SER A 453 -4.42 -9.92 7.37
N MET A 454 -4.60 -11.05 6.69
CA MET A 454 -5.84 -11.38 5.96
C MET A 454 -6.21 -12.85 6.08
N SER A 455 -7.49 -13.18 5.91
CA SER A 455 -7.91 -14.55 5.58
C SER A 455 -7.93 -14.76 4.07
N ALA A 456 -8.00 -16.02 3.66
CA ALA A 456 -8.37 -16.33 2.28
C ALA A 456 -9.78 -15.79 2.00
N SER A 457 -10.03 -15.45 0.74
CA SER A 457 -11.36 -15.10 0.22
C SER A 457 -11.96 -16.25 -0.59
N GLU A 458 -11.11 -17.04 -1.26
CA GLU A 458 -11.49 -18.22 -2.02
C GLU A 458 -11.81 -19.41 -1.09
N PRO A 459 -12.72 -20.33 -1.48
CA PRO A 459 -13.42 -20.39 -2.78
C PRO A 459 -14.65 -19.47 -2.89
N ARG A 460 -14.98 -18.70 -1.85
CA ARG A 460 -16.19 -17.86 -1.83
C ARG A 460 -16.09 -16.68 -2.80
N TYR A 461 -14.98 -15.95 -2.77
CA TYR A 461 -14.73 -14.80 -3.62
C TYR A 461 -13.40 -14.88 -4.35
N ALA A 462 -13.43 -14.69 -5.67
CA ALA A 462 -12.29 -14.15 -6.40
C ALA A 462 -12.18 -12.66 -6.05
N THR A 463 -10.99 -12.18 -5.76
CA THR A 463 -10.81 -10.84 -5.21
C THR A 463 -10.26 -9.89 -6.29
N ARG A 464 -10.91 -8.72 -6.43
CA ARG A 464 -10.50 -7.66 -7.36
C ARG A 464 -10.31 -6.37 -6.58
N LEU A 465 -9.13 -5.78 -6.66
CA LEU A 465 -8.84 -4.49 -6.04
C LEU A 465 -8.47 -3.49 -7.11
N GLU A 466 -9.20 -2.38 -7.15
CA GLU A 466 -8.92 -1.26 -8.03
C GLU A 466 -8.62 -0.01 -7.20
N TYR A 467 -7.53 0.68 -7.54
CA TYR A 467 -7.13 1.89 -6.84
C TYR A 467 -8.02 3.10 -7.16
N ASP A 468 -8.48 3.80 -6.13
CA ASP A 468 -9.08 5.12 -6.28
C ASP A 468 -7.99 6.18 -6.44
N ARG A 469 -7.86 6.73 -7.66
CA ARG A 469 -6.81 7.70 -8.01
C ARG A 469 -6.91 9.00 -7.21
N ARG A 470 -8.08 9.35 -6.66
CA ARG A 470 -8.24 10.53 -5.79
C ARG A 470 -7.32 10.44 -4.56
N PHE A 471 -6.93 9.22 -4.17
CA PHE A 471 -6.04 8.99 -3.02
C PHE A 471 -4.59 9.44 -3.24
N GLU A 472 -4.17 9.77 -4.47
CA GLU A 472 -2.82 10.32 -4.72
C GLU A 472 -2.62 11.72 -4.11
N GLU A 473 -3.71 12.48 -4.01
CA GLU A 473 -3.71 13.88 -3.58
C GLU A 473 -4.55 14.09 -2.31
N ARG A 474 -5.48 13.17 -2.04
CA ARG A 474 -6.38 13.22 -0.89
C ARG A 474 -6.37 11.92 -0.10
N ARG A 475 -7.04 11.88 1.03
CA ARG A 475 -7.35 10.66 1.79
C ARG A 475 -8.79 10.75 2.30
N PRO A 476 -9.46 9.63 2.59
CA PRO A 476 -10.73 9.71 3.30
C PRO A 476 -10.56 10.39 4.65
N PRO A 477 -11.61 11.07 5.16
CA PRO A 477 -11.50 11.85 6.38
C PRO A 477 -11.08 10.96 7.53
N GLY A 478 -10.07 11.41 8.29
CA GLY A 478 -9.55 10.63 9.39
C GLY A 478 -9.10 9.23 8.97
N PHE A 479 -8.42 9.08 7.83
CA PHE A 479 -7.76 7.82 7.45
C PHE A 479 -6.28 7.82 7.88
N PRO A 480 -5.73 6.71 8.39
CA PRO A 480 -4.38 6.70 8.96
C PRO A 480 -3.28 6.88 7.90
N SER A 481 -2.16 7.45 8.35
CA SER A 481 -0.99 7.68 7.51
C SER A 481 0.20 6.79 7.85
N THR A 482 0.96 6.40 6.83
CA THR A 482 2.16 5.59 7.00
C THR A 482 3.32 6.43 7.56
N ASN A 483 4.47 5.81 7.77
CA ASN A 483 5.73 6.50 8.02
C ASN A 483 6.50 6.87 6.73
N ARG A 484 5.93 6.64 5.54
CA ARG A 484 6.60 6.84 4.25
C ARG A 484 6.35 8.23 3.68
N PHE A 485 7.34 8.71 2.93
CA PHE A 485 7.30 9.99 2.24
C PHE A 485 7.75 9.83 0.78
N GLU A 486 7.13 10.60 -0.12
CA GLU A 486 7.56 10.74 -1.51
C GLU A 486 7.69 12.21 -1.87
N VAL A 487 8.59 12.55 -2.81
CA VAL A 487 8.69 13.91 -3.32
C VAL A 487 7.40 14.25 -4.07
N ALA A 488 6.72 15.29 -3.61
CA ALA A 488 5.53 15.86 -4.25
C ALA A 488 5.92 16.98 -5.23
N ALA A 489 6.87 17.83 -4.84
CA ALA A 489 7.34 18.92 -5.69
C ALA A 489 8.80 19.28 -5.40
N TRP A 490 9.55 19.51 -6.47
CA TRP A 490 10.89 20.08 -6.47
C TRP A 490 11.19 20.63 -7.87
N ASP A 491 11.54 21.91 -7.97
CA ASP A 491 11.96 22.57 -9.22
C ASP A 491 13.37 22.14 -9.68
N GLY A 492 14.19 21.63 -8.75
CA GLY A 492 15.56 21.24 -9.03
C GLY A 492 16.55 22.40 -8.98
N ASP A 493 16.07 23.60 -8.65
CA ASP A 493 16.85 24.82 -8.67
C ASP A 493 17.53 25.06 -7.33
N TRP A 494 18.75 25.59 -7.41
CA TRP A 494 19.59 25.90 -6.27
C TRP A 494 19.95 27.38 -6.29
N THR A 495 19.67 28.06 -5.19
CA THR A 495 20.00 29.47 -4.99
C THR A 495 21.23 29.60 -4.14
N GLU A 496 22.26 30.28 -4.65
CA GLU A 496 23.44 30.60 -3.88
C GLU A 496 23.10 31.53 -2.72
N VAL A 497 23.59 31.21 -1.52
CA VAL A 497 23.49 32.07 -0.36
C VAL A 497 24.63 33.08 -0.42
N SER A 498 24.32 34.33 -0.76
CA SER A 498 25.29 35.40 -0.63
C SER A 498 25.75 35.47 0.82
N PRO A 499 27.07 35.50 1.11
CA PRO A 499 27.54 35.63 2.48
C PRO A 499 26.94 36.90 3.08
N ARG A 500 26.32 36.78 4.25
CA ARG A 500 25.91 37.95 5.03
C ARG A 500 27.18 38.79 5.23
N LEU A 501 27.19 39.99 4.66
CA LEU A 501 28.11 41.03 5.09
C LEU A 501 27.80 41.25 6.57
N VAL A 502 28.65 40.69 7.43
CA VAL A 502 28.76 41.15 8.81
C VAL A 502 29.25 42.58 8.68
N HIS A 503 28.35 43.55 8.83
CA HIS A 503 28.77 44.90 9.18
C HIS A 503 29.32 44.79 10.59
N ASP A 504 30.64 44.63 10.68
CA ASP A 504 31.41 45.05 11.83
C ASP A 504 31.30 46.57 11.92
N ASP A 505 30.25 47.05 12.58
CA ASP A 505 30.24 48.39 13.15
C ASP A 505 31.00 48.30 14.49
N TYR A 506 32.31 48.60 14.42
CA TYR A 506 33.14 48.98 15.56
C TYR A 506 32.96 50.47 15.89
#